data_AF-A0A1C5PIC1-F1
#
_entry.id   AF-A0A1C5PIC1-F1
#
_cell.length_a   1.000
_cell.length_b   1.000
_cell.length_c   1.000
_cell.angle_alpha   90.00
_cell.angle_beta   90.00
_cell.angle_gamma   90.00
#
_symmetry.space_group_name_H-M   'P 1'
#
loop_
_entity.id
_entity.type
_entity.pdbx_description
1 polymer ?
#
loop_
_entity_poly.entity_id
_entity_poly.type
_entity_poly.pdbx_seq_one_letter_code
_entity_poly.pdbx_strand_id
1 'polypeptide(L)'
;MDNFKVIYKILKVLESAMDCDEVDRSLLKAENFKITENRFENIIRMLAKEEYITGVIIVDMIGIQGIKFDDVRITLKGLEYLSENSLMKKAANLAKSIKETIPGI
;
A
#
# COMPACT_ATOMS: atom_id res chain seq x y z
N MET A 1 -0.61 5.60 11.92
CA MET A 1 -0.21 6.14 10.59
C MET A 1 -1.44 6.19 9.69
N ASP A 2 -1.51 7.15 8.77
CA ASP A 2 -2.58 7.20 7.76
C ASP A 2 -2.52 5.98 6.81
N ASN A 3 -3.67 5.48 6.36
CA ASN A 3 -3.76 4.25 5.57
C ASN A 3 -3.05 4.38 4.22
N PHE A 4 -3.13 5.52 3.54
CA PHE A 4 -2.45 5.72 2.26
C PHE A 4 -0.93 5.74 2.42
N LYS A 5 -0.42 6.29 3.54
CA LYS A 5 1.01 6.21 3.88
C LYS A 5 1.47 4.78 4.15
N VAL A 6 0.63 3.96 4.79
CA VAL A 6 0.93 2.52 4.97
C VAL A 6 0.99 1.82 3.61
N ILE A 7 -0.04 2.00 2.78
CA ILE A 7 -0.12 1.40 1.44
C ILE A 7 1.11 1.78 0.61
N TYR A 8 1.46 3.06 0.56
CA TYR A 8 2.64 3.53 -0.16
C TYR A 8 3.91 2.84 0.31
N LYS A 9 4.12 2.71 1.63
CA LYS A 9 5.30 2.02 2.18
C LYS A 9 5.33 0.54 1.85
N ILE A 10 4.19 -0.16 1.91
CA ILE A 10 4.11 -1.59 1.52
C ILE A 10 4.53 -1.75 0.06
N LEU A 11 3.95 -0.94 -0.83
CA LEU A 11 4.27 -0.99 -2.26
C LEU A 11 5.74 -0.63 -2.52
N LYS A 12 6.31 0.35 -1.81
CA LYS A 12 7.74 0.68 -1.91
C LYS A 12 8.66 -0.45 -1.47
N VAL A 13 8.28 -1.21 -0.43
CA VAL A 13 9.04 -2.41 -0.02
C VAL A 13 9.06 -3.43 -1.15
N LEU A 14 7.90 -3.71 -1.74
CA LEU A 14 7.78 -4.67 -2.84
C LEU A 14 8.51 -4.22 -4.11
N GLU A 15 8.45 -2.93 -4.45
CA GLU A 15 9.23 -2.35 -5.56
C GLU A 15 10.74 -2.49 -5.32
N SER A 16 11.23 -2.21 -4.11
CA SER A 16 12.65 -2.34 -3.79
C SER A 16 13.17 -3.78 -3.83
N ALA A 17 12.27 -4.75 -3.77
CA ALA A 17 12.58 -6.18 -3.85
C ALA A 17 12.46 -6.74 -5.27
N MET A 18 12.24 -5.91 -6.30
CA MET A 18 12.14 -6.37 -7.70
C MET A 18 13.45 -6.95 -8.23
N ASP A 19 14.59 -6.52 -7.70
CA ASP A 19 15.92 -7.05 -8.06
C ASP A 19 16.31 -8.29 -7.21
N CYS A 20 15.40 -8.77 -6.36
CA CYS A 20 15.61 -9.91 -5.47
C CYS A 20 14.75 -11.10 -5.89
N ASP A 21 15.30 -12.31 -5.72
CA ASP A 21 14.57 -13.56 -5.96
C ASP A 21 13.34 -13.70 -5.05
N GLU A 22 13.39 -13.19 -3.82
CA GLU A 22 12.27 -13.18 -2.88
C GLU A 22 12.22 -11.88 -2.06
N VAL A 23 11.02 -11.50 -1.63
CA VAL A 23 10.82 -10.40 -0.68
C VAL A 23 11.18 -10.85 0.73
N ASP A 24 12.01 -10.07 1.44
CA ASP A 24 12.23 -10.28 2.87
C ASP A 24 10.92 -10.06 3.65
N ARG A 25 10.29 -11.16 4.04
CA ARG A 25 9.01 -11.18 4.76
C ARG A 25 9.09 -10.52 6.13
N SER A 26 10.29 -10.37 6.70
CA SER A 26 10.48 -9.64 7.95
C SER A 26 10.09 -8.16 7.82
N LEU A 27 10.15 -7.60 6.60
CA LEU A 27 9.78 -6.22 6.29
C LEU A 27 8.25 -6.03 6.18
N LEU A 28 7.50 -7.10 5.87
CA LEU A 28 6.05 -7.09 5.69
C LEU A 28 5.30 -7.52 6.96
N LYS A 29 5.53 -6.79 8.07
CA LYS A 29 4.86 -7.01 9.36
C LYS A 29 4.19 -5.75 9.87
N ALA A 30 3.06 -5.88 10.58
CA ALA A 30 2.29 -4.73 11.06
C ALA A 30 3.11 -3.77 11.94
N GLU A 31 4.04 -4.31 12.73
CA GLU A 31 4.96 -3.55 13.60
C GLU A 31 5.81 -2.54 12.81
N ASN A 32 6.30 -2.92 11.63
CA ASN A 32 7.11 -2.04 10.77
C ASN A 32 6.31 -0.84 10.23
N PHE A 33 4.98 -0.98 10.18
CA PHE A 33 4.07 0.08 9.76
C PHE A 33 3.39 0.79 10.94
N LYS A 34 3.69 0.40 12.19
CA LYS A 34 3.09 0.96 13.41
C LYS A 34 1.56 0.93 13.39
N ILE A 35 1.00 -0.22 13.01
CA ILE A 35 -0.43 -0.52 12.97
C ILE A 35 -0.70 -1.88 13.62
N THR A 36 -1.97 -2.21 13.86
CA THR A 36 -2.37 -3.53 14.34
C THR A 36 -2.28 -4.57 13.24
N GLU A 37 -2.10 -5.84 13.60
CA GLU A 37 -2.14 -6.98 12.67
C GLU A 37 -3.43 -7.01 11.86
N ASN A 38 -4.58 -6.83 12.51
CA ASN A 38 -5.88 -6.77 11.81
C ASN A 38 -5.93 -5.66 10.75
N ARG A 39 -5.32 -4.50 10.99
CA ARG A 39 -5.28 -3.43 9.98
C ARG A 39 -4.33 -3.77 8.84
N PHE A 40 -3.17 -4.33 9.16
CA PHE A 40 -2.19 -4.76 8.15
C PHE A 40 -2.80 -5.82 7.22
N GLU A 41 -3.42 -6.86 7.78
CA GLU A 41 -4.08 -7.91 7.02
C GLU A 41 -5.17 -7.35 6.10
N ASN A 42 -6.04 -6.48 6.62
CA ASN A 42 -7.08 -5.84 5.80
C ASN A 42 -6.48 -5.01 4.65
N ILE A 43 -5.37 -4.32 4.89
CA ILE A 43 -4.67 -3.57 3.83
C ILE A 43 -4.11 -4.51 2.76
N ILE A 44 -3.43 -5.58 3.16
CA ILE A 44 -2.90 -6.58 2.22
C ILE A 44 -4.03 -7.22 1.40
N ARG A 45 -5.15 -7.57 2.04
CA ARG A 45 -6.35 -8.09 1.36
C ARG A 45 -6.89 -7.11 0.32
N MET A 46 -6.99 -5.82 0.65
CA MET A 46 -7.43 -4.79 -0.31
C MET A 46 -6.44 -4.67 -1.48
N LEU A 47 -5.14 -4.63 -1.22
CA LEU A 47 -4.12 -4.50 -2.26
C LEU A 47 -4.11 -5.71 -3.20
N ALA A 48 -4.30 -6.91 -2.67
CA ALA A 48 -4.38 -8.13 -3.47
C ALA A 48 -5.67 -8.19 -4.29
N LYS A 49 -6.83 -7.90 -3.68
CA LYS A 49 -8.14 -7.89 -4.37
C LYS A 49 -8.21 -6.84 -5.48
N GLU A 50 -7.58 -5.69 -5.27
CA GLU A 50 -7.49 -4.63 -6.26
C GLU A 50 -6.25 -4.77 -7.18
N GLU A 51 -5.55 -5.89 -7.12
CA GLU A 51 -4.44 -6.23 -8.03
C GLU A 51 -3.27 -5.23 -8.00
N TYR A 52 -3.07 -4.48 -6.92
CA TYR A 52 -1.87 -3.67 -6.70
C TYR A 52 -0.66 -4.54 -6.31
N ILE A 53 -0.94 -5.71 -5.73
CA ILE A 53 0.04 -6.75 -5.40
C ILE A 53 -0.52 -8.11 -5.84
N THR A 54 0.36 -9.07 -6.10
CA THR A 54 0.04 -10.47 -6.36
C THR A 54 0.77 -11.37 -5.35
N GLY A 55 0.54 -12.68 -5.41
CA GLY A 55 1.21 -13.65 -4.53
C GLY A 55 0.72 -13.61 -3.08
N VAL A 56 -0.58 -13.40 -2.90
CA VAL A 56 -1.26 -13.41 -1.60
C VAL A 56 -2.37 -14.45 -1.63
N ILE A 57 -2.27 -15.44 -0.74
CA ILE A 57 -3.33 -16.41 -0.49
C ILE A 57 -4.20 -15.86 0.65
N ILE A 58 -5.49 -15.66 0.36
CA ILE A 58 -6.48 -15.24 1.33
C ILE A 58 -7.18 -16.49 1.89
N VAL A 59 -7.10 -16.69 3.21
CA VAL A 59 -7.75 -17.81 3.90
C VAL A 59 -8.97 -17.29 4.62
N ASP A 60 -10.16 -17.65 4.13
CA ASP A 60 -11.45 -17.33 4.74
C ASP A 60 -12.28 -18.60 4.89
N MET A 61 -12.03 -19.33 5.99
CA MET A 61 -12.77 -20.53 6.36
C MET A 61 -13.54 -20.29 7.65
N ILE A 62 -14.53 -21.13 7.96
CA ILE A 62 -15.29 -21.03 9.21
C ILE A 62 -14.32 -21.13 10.39
N GLY A 63 -14.21 -20.05 11.17
CA GLY A 63 -13.35 -19.98 12.35
C GLY A 63 -11.86 -19.68 12.08
N ILE A 64 -11.43 -19.57 10.82
CA ILE A 64 -10.04 -19.25 10.46
C ILE A 64 -10.02 -18.16 9.39
N GLN A 65 -9.46 -17.01 9.74
CA GLN A 65 -9.21 -15.90 8.83
C GLN A 65 -7.74 -15.55 8.85
N GLY A 66 -7.15 -15.31 7.68
CA GLY A 66 -5.75 -14.92 7.58
C GLY A 66 -5.29 -14.65 6.15
N ILE A 67 -4.05 -14.21 6.04
CA ILE A 67 -3.31 -14.10 4.78
C ILE A 67 -2.04 -14.93 4.85
N LYS A 68 -1.60 -15.42 3.69
CA LYS A 68 -0.28 -16.01 3.50
C LYS A 68 0.37 -15.40 2.27
N PHE A 69 1.65 -15.04 2.39
CA PHE A 69 2.45 -14.64 1.23
C PHE A 69 3.00 -15.87 0.50
N ASP A 70 2.77 -15.92 -0.80
CA ASP A 70 3.23 -16.94 -1.74
C ASP A 70 3.78 -16.22 -2.98
N ASP A 71 5.10 -15.99 -3.00
CA ASP A 71 5.78 -15.13 -3.98
C ASP A 71 5.11 -13.76 -4.16
N VAL A 72 4.99 -13.00 -3.06
CA VAL A 72 4.35 -11.68 -3.09
C VAL A 72 5.15 -10.70 -3.95
N ARG A 73 4.48 -10.06 -4.92
CA ARG A 73 5.11 -9.09 -5.85
C ARG A 73 4.23 -7.86 -6.01
N ILE A 74 4.85 -6.73 -6.33
CA ILE A 74 4.14 -5.56 -6.84
C ILE A 74 3.71 -5.79 -8.29
N THR A 75 2.56 -5.26 -8.69
CA THR A 75 2.07 -5.34 -10.08
C THR A 75 2.32 -4.03 -10.83
N LEU A 76 2.01 -4.00 -12.13
CA LEU A 76 2.02 -2.75 -12.90
C LEU A 76 1.08 -1.71 -12.28
N LYS A 77 -0.13 -2.09 -11.84
CA LYS A 77 -1.07 -1.20 -11.15
C LYS A 77 -0.50 -0.66 -9.83
N GLY A 78 0.27 -1.49 -9.12
CA GLY A 78 1.03 -1.07 -7.92
C GLY A 78 2.09 -0.02 -8.23
N LEU A 79 2.87 -0.23 -9.30
CA LEU A 79 3.87 0.74 -9.78
C LEU A 79 3.20 2.03 -10.28
N GLU A 80 2.11 1.92 -11.02
CA GLU A 80 1.27 3.03 -11.43
C GLU A 80 0.81 3.80 -10.20
N TYR A 81 0.28 3.14 -9.17
CA TYR A 81 -0.11 3.81 -7.92
C TYR A 81 1.07 4.49 -7.21
N LEU A 82 2.29 3.95 -7.27
CA LEU A 82 3.48 4.62 -6.74
C LEU A 82 3.85 5.86 -7.57
N SER A 83 3.70 5.80 -8.90
CA SER A 83 3.98 6.90 -9.84
C SER A 83 2.89 7.99 -9.85
N GLU A 84 1.63 7.55 -9.77
CA GLU A 84 0.39 8.30 -9.70
C GLU A 84 0.05 8.70 -8.27
N ASN A 85 0.83 8.30 -7.26
CA ASN A 85 0.81 8.94 -5.94
C ASN A 85 1.47 10.32 -5.90
N SER A 86 1.22 11.03 -6.98
CA SER A 86 0.47 12.27 -6.97
C SER A 86 -0.56 12.52 -5.84
N LEU A 87 -0.81 11.70 -4.79
CA LEU A 87 -1.50 12.21 -3.58
C LEU A 87 -0.82 13.50 -3.09
N MET A 88 0.51 13.60 -3.24
CA MET A 88 1.26 14.85 -2.98
C MET A 88 1.08 15.91 -4.10
N LYS A 89 0.99 15.53 -5.37
CA LYS A 89 0.71 16.48 -6.47
C LYS A 89 -0.74 17.00 -6.47
N LYS A 90 -1.75 16.19 -6.17
CA LYS A 90 -3.17 16.56 -6.10
C LYS A 90 -3.51 17.30 -4.81
N ALA A 91 -2.93 16.92 -3.66
CA ALA A 91 -3.04 17.74 -2.44
C ALA A 91 -2.33 19.10 -2.60
N ALA A 92 -1.16 19.15 -3.25
CA ALA A 92 -0.49 20.40 -3.60
C ALA A 92 -1.27 21.25 -4.61
N ASN A 93 -1.93 20.63 -5.59
CA ASN A 93 -2.76 21.35 -6.56
C ASN A 93 -4.04 21.90 -5.92
N LEU A 94 -4.73 21.13 -5.07
CA LEU A 94 -5.93 21.60 -4.37
C LEU A 94 -5.62 22.72 -3.36
N ALA A 95 -4.50 22.65 -2.62
CA ALA A 95 -4.08 23.72 -1.72
C ALA A 95 -3.67 25.01 -2.46
N LYS A 96 -3.04 24.89 -3.64
CA LYS A 96 -2.76 26.03 -4.54
C LYS A 96 -4.04 26.70 -5.02
N SER A 97 -5.01 25.92 -5.49
CA SER A 97 -6.27 26.44 -6.00
C SER A 97 -7.10 27.17 -4.93
N ILE A 98 -7.03 26.76 -3.66
CA ILE A 98 -7.73 27.44 -2.55
C ILE A 98 -7.05 28.79 -2.20
N LYS A 99 -5.72 28.90 -2.31
CA LYS A 99 -4.98 30.16 -2.11
C LYS A 99 -5.25 31.18 -3.21
N GLU A 100 -5.44 30.73 -4.45
CA GLU A 100 -5.67 31.61 -5.61
C GLU A 100 -7.13 32.06 -5.75
N THR A 101 -8.08 31.35 -5.14
CA THR A 101 -9.53 31.66 -5.19
C THR A 101 -10.01 32.57 -4.07
N ILE A 102 -9.14 32.93 -3.12
CA ILE A 102 -9.42 33.98 -2.11
C ILE A 102 -8.64 35.23 -2.54
N PRO A 103 -9.27 36.24 -3.16
CA PRO A 103 -8.63 37.53 -3.35
C PRO A 103 -8.68 38.30 -2.03
N GLY A 104 -7.53 38.50 -1.35
CA GLY A 104 -7.42 39.47 -0.25
C GLY A 104 -7.17 38.91 1.16
N ILE A 105 -6.22 37.99 1.32
CA ILE A 105 -5.08 38.20 2.23
C ILE A 105 -3.82 38.18 1.38
#